data_AF-A0A533YFW1-F1
#
_entry.id   AF-A0A533YFW1-F1
#
_cell.length_a   1.000
_cell.length_b   1.000
_cell.length_c   1.000
_cell.angle_alpha   90.00
_cell.angle_beta   90.00
_cell.angle_gamma   90.00
#
_symmetry.space_group_name_H-M   'P 1'
#
loop_
_entity.id
_entity.type
_entity.pdbx_description
1 polymer ?
#
loop_
_entity_poly.entity_id
_entity_poly.type
_entity_poly.pdbx_seq_one_letter_code
_entity_poly.pdbx_strand_id
1 'polypeptide(L)' 'MSERERLKTLVARDGMEAAKEWASRTATIYSQSISNPDHYASQPDWKPRFEQSIRELKMFAETGVIP' A
#
# COMPACT_ATOMS: atom_id res chain seq x y z
N MET A 1 -5.90 -2.14 -11.57
CA MET A 1 -4.51 -1.66 -11.41
C MET A 1 -3.92 -2.37 -10.21
N SER A 2 -2.79 -3.03 -10.39
CA SER A 2 -2.04 -3.69 -9.32
C SER A 2 -1.22 -2.67 -8.51
N GLU A 3 -0.84 -3.01 -7.27
CA GLU A 3 0.00 -2.11 -6.45
C GLU A 3 1.38 -1.92 -7.11
N ARG A 4 1.91 -2.97 -7.76
CA ARG A 4 3.13 -2.91 -8.58
C ARG A 4 3.08 -1.82 -9.65
N GLU A 5 1.99 -1.74 -10.42
CA GLU A 5 1.82 -0.71 -11.46
C GLU A 5 1.74 0.70 -10.86
N ARG A 6 1.06 0.82 -9.72
CA ARG A 6 0.91 2.09 -9.01
C ARG A 6 2.25 2.59 -8.49
N LEU A 7 3.05 1.72 -7.87
CA LEU A 7 4.38 2.03 -7.38
C LEU A 7 5.33 2.42 -8.52
N LYS A 8 5.33 1.69 -9.64
CA LYS A 8 6.11 2.06 -10.84
C LYS A 8 5.77 3.47 -11.33
N THR A 9 4.48 3.79 -11.37
CA THR A 9 4.01 5.10 -11.82
C THR A 9 4.45 6.21 -10.87
N LEU A 10 4.36 5.97 -9.55
CA LEU A 10 4.80 6.93 -8.54
C LEU A 10 6.30 7.16 -8.58
N VAL A 11 7.10 6.10 -8.69
CA VAL A 11 8.57 6.22 -8.81
C VAL A 11 8.94 7.02 -10.06
N ALA A 12 8.28 6.76 -11.19
CA ALA A 12 8.53 7.49 -12.43
C ALA A 12 8.13 8.97 -12.36
N ARG A 13 7.05 9.29 -11.64
CA ARG A 13 6.50 10.65 -11.54
C ARG A 13 7.21 11.50 -10.49
N ASP A 14 7.42 10.94 -9.30
CA ASP A 14 7.80 11.68 -8.09
C ASP A 14 9.21 11.31 -7.58
N GLY A 15 9.81 10.25 -8.11
CA GLY A 15 11.09 9.71 -7.65
C GLY A 15 10.94 8.66 -6.54
N MET A 16 12.03 7.92 -6.29
CA MET A 16 12.05 6.77 -5.38
C MET A 16 11.72 7.14 -3.94
N GLU A 17 12.36 8.17 -3.38
CA GLU A 17 12.15 8.54 -1.97
C GLU A 17 10.73 9.04 -1.71
N ALA A 18 10.19 9.88 -2.61
CA ALA A 18 8.81 10.33 -2.51
C ALA A 18 7.81 9.16 -2.62
N ALA A 19 8.07 8.19 -3.50
CA ALA A 19 7.27 6.99 -3.61
C ALA A 19 7.33 6.13 -2.32
N LYS A 20 8.51 5.99 -1.70
CA LYS A 20 8.68 5.25 -0.44
C LYS A 20 7.93 5.92 0.72
N GLU A 21 8.01 7.24 0.84
CA GLU A 21 7.20 7.98 1.82
C GLU A 21 5.71 7.79 1.60
N TRP A 22 5.27 7.89 0.34
CA TRP A 22 3.88 7.68 -0.03
C TRP A 22 3.41 6.26 0.34
N ALA A 23 4.24 5.24 0.07
CA ALA A 23 3.90 3.85 0.38
C ALA A 23 3.78 3.61 1.89
N SER A 24 4.70 4.18 2.68
CA SER A 24 4.65 4.12 4.15
C SER A 24 3.38 4.76 4.72
N ARG A 25 3.03 5.97 4.24
CA ARG A 25 1.79 6.65 4.64
C ARG A 25 0.54 5.86 4.23
N THR A 26 0.52 5.32 3.01
CA THR A 26 -0.62 4.55 2.48
C THR A 26 -0.80 3.24 3.25
N ALA A 27 0.27 2.53 3.58
CA ALA A 27 0.22 1.32 4.40
C ALA A 27 -0.38 1.59 5.79
N THR A 28 -0.07 2.74 6.38
CA THR A 28 -0.66 3.18 7.65
C THR A 28 -2.16 3.41 7.51
N ILE A 29 -2.59 4.14 6.47
CA ILE A 29 -4.01 4.40 6.20
C ILE A 29 -4.77 3.08 6.00
N TYR A 30 -4.24 2.16 5.18
CA TYR A 30 -4.87 0.86 4.95
C TYR A 30 -4.95 0.02 6.22
N SER A 31 -3.93 0.06 7.08
CA SER A 31 -3.96 -0.63 8.38
C SER A 31 -5.08 -0.10 9.28
N GLN A 32 -5.29 1.23 9.31
CA GLN A 32 -6.39 1.86 10.03
C GLN A 32 -7.75 1.46 9.44
N SER A 33 -7.87 1.44 8.10
CA SER A 33 -9.08 1.02 7.40
C SER A 33 -9.47 -0.44 7.69
N ILE A 34 -8.52 -1.38 7.72
CA ILE A 34 -8.82 -2.78 8.08
C ILE A 34 -9.26 -2.90 9.55
N SER A 35 -8.68 -2.08 10.43
CA SER A 35 -8.95 -2.14 11.87
C SER A 35 -10.30 -1.54 12.26
N ASN A 36 -10.97 -0.85 11.34
CA ASN A 36 -12.31 -0.28 11.52
C ASN A 36 -13.39 -1.25 11.00
N PRO A 37 -14.21 -1.87 11.88
CA PRO A 37 -15.26 -2.81 11.48
C PRO A 37 -16.34 -2.21 10.56
N ASP A 38 -16.57 -0.90 10.62
CA ASP A 38 -17.57 -0.21 9.80
C ASP A 38 -17.05 0.13 8.40
N HIS A 39 -15.74 0.00 8.18
CA HIS A 39 -15.11 0.30 6.90
C HIS A 39 -15.09 -0.96 6.02
N TYR A 40 -15.42 -0.81 4.72
CA TYR A 40 -15.50 -1.94 3.79
C TYR A 40 -14.21 -2.78 3.70
N ALA A 41 -13.05 -2.15 3.93
CA ALA A 41 -11.74 -2.83 3.98
C ALA A 41 -11.63 -3.90 5.08
N SER A 42 -12.47 -3.85 6.12
CA SER A 42 -12.51 -4.87 7.17
C SER A 42 -13.37 -6.09 6.80
N GLN A 43 -14.19 -5.98 5.73
CA GLN A 43 -15.10 -7.04 5.32
C GLN A 43 -14.34 -8.24 4.73
N PRO A 44 -14.84 -9.48 4.91
CA PRO A 44 -14.15 -10.70 4.50
C PRO A 44 -13.69 -10.73 3.04
N ASP A 45 -14.47 -10.15 2.12
CA ASP A 45 -14.17 -10.16 0.69
C ASP A 45 -13.03 -9.20 0.29
N TRP A 46 -12.79 -8.18 1.10
CA TRP A 46 -11.85 -7.10 0.82
C TRP A 46 -10.60 -7.15 1.69
N LYS A 47 -10.74 -7.56 2.95
CA LYS A 47 -9.67 -7.58 3.94
C LYS A 47 -8.40 -8.30 3.44
N PRO A 48 -8.46 -9.50 2.83
CA PRO A 48 -7.26 -10.17 2.32
C PRO A 48 -6.51 -9.34 1.27
N ARG A 49 -7.23 -8.57 0.44
CA ARG A 49 -6.62 -7.70 -0.58
C ARG A 49 -5.91 -6.51 0.05
N PHE A 50 -6.53 -5.89 1.07
CA PHE A 50 -5.88 -4.81 1.81
C PHE A 50 -4.66 -5.31 2.59
N GLU A 51 -4.73 -6.47 3.22
CA GLU A 51 -3.58 -7.07 3.91
C GLU A 51 -2.41 -7.35 2.95
N GLN A 52 -2.71 -7.83 1.74
CA GLN A 52 -1.72 -7.98 0.69
C GLN A 52 -1.09 -6.64 0.30
N SER A 53 -1.90 -5.63 -0.04
CA SER A 53 -1.40 -4.30 -0.37
C SER A 53 -0.55 -3.70 0.74
N ILE A 54 -0.94 -3.84 2.01
CA ILE A 54 -0.14 -3.36 3.14
C ILE A 54 1.24 -4.03 3.18
N ARG A 55 1.32 -5.35 2.96
CA ARG A 55 2.60 -6.06 2.94
C ARG A 55 3.50 -5.57 1.79
N GLU A 56 2.93 -5.43 0.59
CA GLU A 56 3.63 -4.94 -0.60
C GLU A 56 4.13 -3.50 -0.41
N LEU A 57 3.29 -2.61 0.11
CA LEU A 57 3.65 -1.22 0.39
C LEU A 57 4.73 -1.09 1.46
N LYS A 58 4.66 -1.88 2.54
CA LYS A 58 5.69 -1.88 3.61
C LYS A 58 7.03 -2.38 3.08
N MET A 59 7.04 -3.49 2.34
CA MET A 59 8.25 -4.02 1.71
C MET A 59 8.90 -2.99 0.78
N PHE A 60 8.09 -2.33 -0.07
CA PHE A 60 8.59 -1.29 -0.95
C PHE A 60 9.11 -0.07 -0.18
N ALA A 61 8.39 0.40 0.85
CA ALA A 61 8.82 1.53 1.67
C ALA A 61 10.17 1.28 2.37
N GLU A 62 10.43 0.05 2.81
CA GLU A 62 11.68 -0.34 3.47
C GLU A 62 12.83 -0.54 2.48
N THR A 63 12.58 -1.23 1.37
CA THR A 63 13.64 -1.74 0.47
C THR A 63 13.80 -0.95 -0.82
N GLY A 64 12.79 -0.20 -1.25
CA GLY A 64 12.70 0.40 -2.58
C GLY A 64 12.47 -0.62 -3.71
N VAL A 65 12.33 -1.91 -3.39
CA VAL A 65 12.08 -2.96 -4.39
C VAL A 65 10.58 -3.04 -4.65
N ILE A 66 10.19 -2.94 -5.92
CA ILE A 66 8.80 -3.09 -6.33
C ILE A 66 8.44 -4.59 -6.33
N PRO A 67 7.48 -5.02 -5.49
CA PRO A 67 7.09 -6.42 -5.36
C PRO A 67 6.45 -6.98 -6.65
#